data_AF-A0A7X9IH37-F1
#
_entry.id   AF-A0A7X9IH37-F1
#
_cell.length_a   1.000
_cell.length_b   1.000
_cell.length_c   1.000
_cell.angle_alpha   90.00
_cell.angle_beta   90.00
_cell.angle_gamma   90.00
#
_symmetry.space_group_name_H-M   'P 1'
#
loop_
_entity.id
_entity.type
_entity.pdbx_description
1 polymer ?
#
loop_
_entity_poly.entity_id
_entity_poly.type
_entity_poly.pdbx_seq_one_letter_code
_entity_poly.pdbx_strand_id
1 'polypeptide(L)'
;MKITQDTTSALQQAESQERNRTSSDAEVFGDILAREVQGTEAQGTAQTAVPPIDGGMLEIASLIEAEGTAPTADLTEKERTAMENVDSLLTEWENYADQLAASEQGGGLRQAYDVLEHIESGVQKLKQDWPGMDQENPNMGSLVNELEVMAVTEKIKFNRGDYI
;
A
#
# COMPACT_ATOMS: atom_id res chain seq x y z
N MET A 1 -10.58 -46.35 -32.24
CA MET A 1 -10.36 -45.06 -31.55
C MET A 1 -10.37 -45.32 -30.04
N LYS A 2 -9.20 -45.26 -29.37
CA LYS A 2 -9.02 -45.49 -27.92
C LYS A 2 -8.16 -44.34 -27.33
N ILE A 3 -8.72 -43.13 -27.25
CA ILE A 3 -7.97 -41.91 -26.82
C ILE A 3 -8.77 -41.10 -25.77
N THR A 4 -9.58 -41.75 -24.93
CA THR A 4 -10.42 -41.03 -23.93
C THR A 4 -10.07 -41.33 -22.48
N GLN A 5 -9.21 -42.31 -22.22
CA GLN A 5 -8.90 -42.77 -20.85
C GLN A 5 -7.58 -42.22 -20.30
N ASP A 6 -6.75 -41.65 -21.17
CA ASP A 6 -5.43 -41.13 -20.82
C ASP A 6 -5.51 -39.71 -20.23
N THR A 7 -6.41 -38.88 -20.75
CA THR A 7 -6.57 -37.48 -20.32
C THR A 7 -7.18 -37.32 -18.92
N THR A 8 -8.02 -38.26 -18.49
CA THR A 8 -8.62 -38.24 -17.14
C THR A 8 -7.59 -38.62 -16.07
N SER A 9 -6.68 -39.53 -16.39
CA SER A 9 -5.60 -39.95 -15.48
C SER A 9 -4.58 -38.82 -15.28
N ALA A 10 -4.27 -38.07 -16.33
CA ALA A 10 -3.38 -36.90 -16.26
C ALA A 10 -3.97 -35.76 -15.39
N LEU A 11 -5.28 -35.47 -15.52
CA LEU A 11 -5.93 -34.47 -14.66
C LEU A 11 -5.95 -34.90 -13.18
N GLN A 12 -6.23 -36.18 -12.89
CA GLN A 12 -6.26 -36.68 -11.52
C GLN A 12 -4.87 -36.64 -10.86
N GLN A 13 -3.81 -36.89 -11.64
CA GLN A 13 -2.43 -36.78 -11.16
C GLN A 13 -2.02 -35.33 -10.88
N ALA A 14 -2.49 -34.36 -11.68
CA ALA A 14 -2.26 -32.94 -11.47
C ALA A 14 -2.94 -32.43 -10.18
N GLU A 15 -4.22 -32.76 -9.96
CA GLU A 15 -4.93 -32.40 -8.71
C GLU A 15 -4.26 -33.00 -7.46
N SER A 16 -3.73 -34.23 -7.57
CA SER A 16 -3.04 -34.89 -6.46
C SER A 16 -1.72 -34.20 -6.09
N GLN A 17 -1.00 -33.63 -7.08
CA GLN A 17 0.22 -32.85 -6.82
C GLN A 17 -0.07 -31.49 -6.21
N GLU A 18 -1.15 -30.81 -6.62
CA GLU A 18 -1.56 -29.52 -6.03
C GLU A 18 -1.95 -29.63 -4.57
N ARG A 19 -2.71 -30.67 -4.19
CA ARG A 19 -3.08 -30.93 -2.78
C ARG A 19 -1.86 -31.27 -1.90
N ASN A 20 -0.86 -31.92 -2.47
CA ASN A 20 0.37 -32.25 -1.75
C ASN A 20 1.25 -31.00 -1.54
N ARG A 21 1.28 -30.06 -2.50
CA ARG A 21 1.96 -28.77 -2.36
C ARG A 21 1.31 -27.88 -1.30
N THR A 22 -0.03 -27.80 -1.29
CA THR A 22 -0.75 -27.01 -0.28
C THR A 22 -0.61 -27.57 1.14
N SER A 23 -0.53 -28.89 1.30
CA SER A 23 -0.27 -29.50 2.62
C SER A 23 1.17 -29.26 3.09
N SER A 24 2.14 -29.31 2.17
CA SER A 24 3.55 -29.06 2.50
C SER A 24 3.81 -27.59 2.89
N ASP A 25 3.18 -26.63 2.20
CA ASP A 25 3.33 -25.19 2.55
C ASP A 25 2.67 -24.86 3.89
N ALA A 26 1.57 -25.54 4.24
CA ALA A 26 0.90 -25.36 5.54
C ALA A 26 1.75 -25.89 6.71
N GLU A 27 2.48 -27.00 6.51
CA GLU A 27 3.45 -27.51 7.50
C GLU A 27 4.65 -26.57 7.66
N VAL A 28 5.20 -26.05 6.55
CA VAL A 28 6.32 -25.09 6.59
C VAL A 28 5.94 -23.78 7.29
N PHE A 29 4.72 -23.27 7.07
CA PHE A 29 4.23 -22.10 7.80
C PHE A 29 4.04 -22.39 9.29
N GLY A 30 3.54 -23.57 9.64
CA GLY A 30 3.41 -24.03 11.03
C GLY A 30 4.76 -24.12 11.75
N ASP A 31 5.80 -24.61 11.08
CA ASP A 31 7.16 -24.68 11.63
C ASP A 31 7.78 -23.29 11.86
N ILE A 32 7.50 -22.33 10.98
CA ILE A 32 7.94 -20.93 11.15
C ILE A 32 7.25 -20.29 12.37
N LEU A 33 5.94 -20.49 12.52
CA LEU A 33 5.20 -19.99 13.69
C LEU A 33 5.65 -20.65 14.99
N ALA A 34 5.87 -21.97 15.00
CA ALA A 34 6.34 -22.68 16.18
C ALA A 34 7.75 -22.21 16.59
N ARG A 35 8.62 -21.90 15.62
CA ARG A 35 9.96 -21.37 15.89
C ARG A 35 9.93 -19.98 16.52
N GLU A 36 9.02 -19.11 16.08
CA GLU A 36 8.86 -17.75 16.64
C GLU A 36 8.31 -17.82 18.08
N VAL A 37 7.29 -18.64 18.31
CA VAL A 37 6.70 -18.84 19.65
C VAL A 37 7.72 -19.46 20.61
N GLN A 38 8.47 -20.48 20.17
CA GLN A 38 9.46 -21.16 21.00
C GLN A 38 10.74 -20.32 21.23
N GLY A 39 11.03 -19.36 20.34
CA GLY A 39 12.07 -18.35 20.52
C GLY A 39 11.78 -17.37 21.68
N THR A 40 10.55 -17.33 22.18
CA THR A 40 10.13 -16.43 23.27
C THR A 40 10.23 -17.08 24.67
N GLU A 41 10.47 -18.40 24.76
CA GLU A 41 10.37 -19.15 26.03
C GLU A 41 11.72 -19.66 26.61
N ALA A 42 12.86 -19.36 25.96
CA ALA A 42 14.18 -19.75 26.47
C ALA A 42 14.99 -18.51 26.92
N GLN A 43 15.17 -18.39 28.24
CA GLN A 43 15.96 -17.41 29.02
C GLN A 43 15.23 -16.10 29.33
N GLY A 44 14.93 -15.73 30.58
CA GLY A 44 15.30 -16.26 31.89
C GLY A 44 15.44 -15.11 32.88
N THR A 45 14.55 -15.01 33.87
CA THR A 45 14.74 -14.09 35.01
C THR A 45 15.67 -14.71 36.03
N ALA A 46 16.98 -14.54 35.83
CA ALA A 46 17.96 -14.49 36.90
C ALA A 46 19.20 -13.69 36.45
N GLN A 47 19.35 -12.51 37.06
CA GLN A 47 20.42 -11.52 36.87
C GLN A 47 20.34 -10.73 35.55
N THR A 48 19.82 -9.50 35.68
CA THR A 48 19.65 -8.49 34.63
C THR A 48 21.01 -7.98 34.13
N ALA A 49 21.66 -8.78 33.29
CA ALA A 49 22.62 -8.29 32.31
C ALA A 49 21.88 -8.29 30.96
N VAL A 50 21.46 -7.11 30.52
CA VAL A 50 20.78 -6.90 29.23
C VAL A 50 21.77 -7.26 28.11
N PRO A 51 21.55 -8.34 27.34
CA PRO A 51 22.23 -8.53 26.06
C PRO A 51 21.59 -7.60 25.03
N PRO A 52 22.37 -7.07 24.06
CA PRO A 52 21.87 -6.10 23.09
C PRO A 52 20.78 -6.75 22.24
N ILE A 53 19.62 -6.10 22.18
CA ILE A 53 18.55 -6.41 21.24
C ILE A 53 19.07 -5.99 19.87
N ASP A 54 19.58 -6.97 19.14
CA ASP A 54 20.00 -6.81 17.74
C ASP A 54 18.73 -6.75 16.88
N GLY A 55 18.37 -5.52 16.47
CA GLY A 55 17.99 -5.27 15.07
C GLY A 55 16.50 -5.26 14.68
N GLY A 56 15.60 -4.63 15.44
CA GLY A 56 14.30 -4.27 14.81
C GLY A 56 13.34 -3.46 15.65
N MET A 57 13.16 -3.80 16.92
CA MET A 57 12.18 -3.11 17.79
C MET A 57 12.78 -1.97 18.62
N LEU A 58 14.10 -2.02 18.91
CA LEU A 58 14.81 -0.89 19.50
C LEU A 58 15.01 0.23 18.49
N GLU A 59 15.05 -0.08 17.19
CA GLU A 59 15.19 0.92 16.12
C GLU A 59 13.93 1.79 16.04
N ILE A 60 12.73 1.19 16.10
CA ILE A 60 11.45 1.90 16.11
C ILE A 60 11.27 2.74 17.39
N ALA A 61 11.66 2.20 18.55
CA ALA A 61 11.63 2.96 19.80
C ALA A 61 12.64 4.13 19.79
N SER A 62 13.84 3.93 19.24
CA SER A 62 14.84 4.98 19.09
C SER A 62 14.48 6.03 18.02
N LEU A 63 13.67 5.66 17.01
CA LEU A 63 13.10 6.61 16.05
C LEU A 63 12.03 7.49 16.69
N ILE A 64 11.22 6.94 17.60
CA ILE A 64 10.18 7.69 18.34
C ILE A 64 10.80 8.61 19.41
N GLU A 65 11.88 8.18 20.08
CA GLU A 65 12.61 9.02 21.05
C GLU A 65 13.52 10.08 20.38
N ALA A 66 13.91 9.88 19.12
CA ALA A 66 14.63 10.88 18.32
C ALA A 66 13.73 12.00 17.77
N GLU A 67 12.40 11.88 17.85
CA GLU A 67 11.45 12.98 17.64
C GLU A 67 11.26 13.86 18.89
N GLY A 68 12.19 13.79 19.85
CA GLY A 68 12.37 14.79 20.88
C GLY A 68 12.73 16.15 20.27
N THR A 69 11.71 16.93 19.89
CA THR A 69 11.84 18.34 19.48
C THR A 69 12.80 18.53 18.30
N ALA A 70 12.42 17.99 17.13
CA ALA A 70 12.82 18.68 15.92
C ALA A 70 12.34 20.14 16.07
N PRO A 71 13.20 21.15 15.90
CA PRO A 71 12.70 22.51 15.75
C PRO A 71 11.64 22.44 14.65
N THR A 72 10.48 23.05 14.85
CA THR A 72 9.55 23.35 13.77
C THR A 72 10.36 24.12 12.74
N ALA A 73 10.96 23.39 11.79
CA ALA A 73 11.63 23.96 10.66
C ALA A 73 10.52 24.72 9.96
N ASP A 74 10.66 26.03 9.89
CA ASP A 74 9.73 26.85 9.13
C ASP A 74 9.62 26.22 7.74
N LEU A 75 8.44 25.66 7.45
CA LEU A 75 8.14 25.09 6.15
C LEU A 75 8.49 26.15 5.12
N THR A 76 9.28 25.76 4.14
CA THR A 76 9.61 26.67 3.05
C THR A 76 8.30 27.10 2.38
N GLU A 77 8.24 28.32 1.83
CA GLU A 77 7.02 28.80 1.17
C GLU A 77 6.57 27.82 0.07
N LYS A 78 7.52 27.24 -0.65
CA LYS A 78 7.32 26.17 -1.64
C LYS A 78 6.65 24.92 -1.04
N GLU A 79 7.12 24.47 0.12
CA GLU A 79 6.57 23.30 0.82
C GLU A 79 5.17 23.58 1.37
N ARG A 80 4.92 24.80 1.90
CA ARG A 80 3.58 25.21 2.34
C ARG A 80 2.59 25.22 1.18
N THR A 81 2.95 25.83 0.05
CA THR A 81 2.11 25.82 -1.16
C THR A 81 1.88 24.40 -1.69
N ALA A 82 2.89 23.54 -1.64
CA ALA A 82 2.74 22.15 -2.03
C ALA A 82 1.76 21.40 -1.11
N MET A 83 1.85 21.60 0.21
CA MET A 83 0.90 21.04 1.18
C MET A 83 -0.52 21.53 0.93
N GLU A 84 -0.72 22.82 0.66
CA GLU A 84 -2.04 23.38 0.32
C GLU A 84 -2.62 22.76 -0.97
N ASN A 85 -1.77 22.55 -1.98
CA ASN A 85 -2.19 21.87 -3.21
C ASN A 85 -2.55 20.40 -2.97
N VAL A 86 -1.81 19.69 -2.12
CA VAL A 86 -2.13 18.31 -1.73
C VAL A 86 -3.45 18.25 -0.95
N ASP A 87 -3.69 19.17 -0.02
CA ASP A 87 -4.94 19.26 0.73
C ASP A 87 -6.15 19.49 -0.21
N SER A 88 -5.98 20.37 -1.20
CA SER A 88 -6.98 20.56 -2.25
C SER A 88 -7.21 19.28 -3.07
N LEU A 89 -6.14 18.55 -3.42
CA LEU A 89 -6.25 17.27 -4.15
C LEU A 89 -6.98 16.21 -3.32
N LEU A 90 -6.71 16.12 -2.03
CA LEU A 90 -7.41 15.21 -1.12
C LEU A 90 -8.89 15.56 -1.01
N THR A 91 -9.22 16.85 -0.97
CA THR A 91 -10.62 17.30 -1.03
C THR A 91 -11.29 16.91 -2.34
N GLU A 92 -10.59 16.99 -3.48
CA GLU A 92 -11.10 16.50 -4.76
C GLU A 92 -11.30 14.98 -4.76
N TRP A 93 -10.43 14.21 -4.11
CA TRP A 93 -10.61 12.77 -3.92
C TRP A 93 -11.85 12.43 -3.08
N GLU A 94 -12.15 13.20 -2.05
CA GLU A 94 -13.38 13.07 -1.27
C GLU A 94 -14.60 13.35 -2.15
N ASN A 95 -14.58 14.45 -2.92
CA ASN A 95 -15.64 14.79 -3.86
C ASN A 95 -15.84 13.71 -4.93
N TYR A 96 -14.75 13.11 -5.42
CA TYR A 96 -14.80 11.97 -6.34
C TYR A 96 -15.52 10.78 -5.71
N ALA A 97 -15.16 10.41 -4.48
CA ALA A 97 -15.78 9.30 -3.78
C ALA A 97 -17.28 9.53 -3.54
N ASP A 98 -17.67 10.74 -3.17
CA ASP A 98 -19.07 11.13 -2.98
C ASP A 98 -19.86 11.03 -4.30
N GLN A 99 -19.29 11.50 -5.40
CA GLN A 99 -19.94 11.40 -6.72
C GLN A 99 -20.03 9.96 -7.21
N LEU A 100 -19.04 9.13 -6.91
CA LEU A 100 -19.06 7.70 -7.20
C LEU A 100 -20.14 6.99 -6.40
N ALA A 101 -20.28 7.28 -5.10
CA ALA A 101 -21.34 6.75 -4.26
C ALA A 101 -22.75 7.20 -4.72
N ALA A 102 -22.87 8.45 -5.18
CA ALA A 102 -24.11 8.97 -5.78
C ALA A 102 -24.43 8.31 -7.12
N SER A 103 -23.40 7.86 -7.85
CA SER A 103 -23.54 7.26 -9.18
C SER A 103 -24.28 5.93 -9.18
N GLU A 104 -24.22 5.16 -8.08
CA GLU A 104 -25.02 3.94 -7.90
C GLU A 104 -26.54 4.21 -7.94
N GLN A 105 -26.97 5.46 -7.71
CA GLN A 105 -28.37 5.87 -7.80
C GLN A 105 -28.77 6.45 -9.18
N GLY A 106 -27.91 6.33 -10.21
CA GLY A 106 -28.28 6.56 -11.61
C GLY A 106 -27.87 7.90 -12.21
N GLY A 107 -26.91 8.62 -11.62
CA GLY A 107 -26.42 9.88 -12.19
C GLY A 107 -25.27 10.47 -11.40
N GLY A 108 -24.03 10.06 -11.73
CA GLY A 108 -22.82 10.60 -11.09
C GLY A 108 -21.51 10.17 -11.73
N LEU A 109 -21.50 9.10 -12.55
CA LEU A 109 -20.26 8.56 -13.14
C LEU A 109 -19.51 9.58 -13.99
N ARG A 110 -20.22 10.36 -14.82
CA ARG A 110 -19.57 11.34 -15.68
C ARG A 110 -18.92 12.45 -14.86
N GLN A 111 -19.63 12.95 -13.86
CA GLN A 111 -19.10 13.98 -12.97
C GLN A 111 -17.90 13.43 -12.18
N ALA A 112 -17.98 12.18 -11.67
CA ALA A 112 -16.87 11.54 -10.98
C ALA A 112 -15.63 11.42 -11.89
N TYR A 113 -15.84 11.09 -13.17
CA TYR A 113 -14.76 11.08 -14.15
C TYR A 113 -14.17 12.48 -14.39
N ASP A 114 -14.99 13.53 -14.47
CA ASP A 114 -14.52 14.91 -14.60
C ASP A 114 -13.65 15.32 -13.39
N VAL A 115 -14.05 14.93 -12.16
CA VAL A 115 -13.24 15.15 -10.95
C VAL A 115 -11.93 14.38 -11.01
N LEU A 116 -11.96 13.14 -11.50
CA LEU A 116 -10.75 12.32 -11.65
C LEU A 116 -9.73 12.95 -12.62
N GLU A 117 -10.19 13.57 -13.71
CA GLU A 117 -9.31 14.31 -14.63
C GLU A 117 -8.70 15.56 -13.99
N HIS A 118 -9.44 16.23 -13.10
CA HIS A 118 -8.94 17.36 -12.33
C HIS A 118 -7.83 16.92 -11.36
N ILE A 119 -8.04 15.82 -10.65
CA ILE A 119 -7.04 15.23 -9.75
C ILE A 119 -5.76 14.88 -10.52
N GLU A 120 -5.88 14.19 -11.66
CA GLU A 120 -4.73 13.82 -12.50
C GLU A 120 -3.94 15.07 -12.93
N SER A 121 -4.65 16.11 -13.35
CA SER A 121 -4.06 17.39 -13.76
C SER A 121 -3.38 18.11 -12.59
N GLY A 122 -3.98 18.10 -11.41
CA GLY A 122 -3.42 18.72 -10.21
C GLY A 122 -2.17 17.99 -9.71
N VAL A 123 -2.15 16.66 -9.74
CA VAL A 123 -0.96 15.84 -9.42
C VAL A 123 0.19 16.15 -10.39
N GLN A 124 -0.09 16.22 -11.70
CA GLN A 124 0.93 16.58 -12.69
C GLN A 124 1.47 17.99 -12.47
N LYS A 125 0.59 18.95 -12.18
CA LYS A 125 0.98 20.33 -11.88
C LYS A 125 1.86 20.40 -10.65
N LEU A 126 1.52 19.67 -9.58
CA LEU A 126 2.31 19.61 -8.36
C LEU A 126 3.73 19.07 -8.59
N LYS A 127 3.87 18.03 -9.43
CA LYS A 127 5.18 17.51 -9.86
C LYS A 127 5.96 18.52 -10.70
N GLN A 128 5.28 19.31 -11.53
CA GLN A 128 5.89 20.33 -12.37
C GLN A 128 6.34 21.56 -11.56
N ASP A 129 5.56 21.97 -10.57
CA ASP A 129 5.87 23.09 -9.67
C ASP A 129 7.01 22.73 -8.69
N TRP A 130 7.23 21.43 -8.42
CA TRP A 130 8.30 20.94 -7.57
C TRP A 130 9.07 19.74 -8.18
N PRO A 131 9.92 19.97 -9.19
CA PRO A 131 10.62 18.89 -9.91
C PRO A 131 11.70 18.14 -9.11
N GLY A 132 12.08 18.65 -7.93
CA GLY A 132 13.04 18.03 -6.99
C GLY A 132 12.39 17.47 -5.73
N MET A 133 11.06 17.31 -5.72
CA MET A 133 10.29 16.94 -4.52
C MET A 133 10.82 15.68 -3.85
N ASP A 134 11.09 14.62 -4.61
CA ASP A 134 11.55 13.34 -4.04
C ASP A 134 12.90 13.44 -3.31
N GLN A 135 13.73 14.42 -3.67
CA GLN A 135 15.05 14.64 -3.09
C GLN A 135 15.00 15.63 -1.91
N GLU A 136 14.16 16.66 -2.02
CA GLU A 136 14.01 17.71 -1.01
C GLU A 136 13.08 17.27 0.13
N ASN A 137 12.01 16.55 -0.18
CA ASN A 137 11.06 15.98 0.78
C ASN A 137 10.52 14.62 0.27
N PRO A 138 11.19 13.50 0.59
CA PRO A 138 10.83 12.17 0.09
C PRO A 138 9.44 11.71 0.54
N ASN A 139 8.96 12.17 1.71
CA ASN A 139 7.63 11.83 2.21
C ASN A 139 6.55 12.46 1.32
N MET A 140 6.73 13.74 0.96
CA MET A 140 5.83 14.43 0.03
C MET A 140 5.86 13.77 -1.35
N GLY A 141 7.06 13.44 -1.85
CA GLY A 141 7.22 12.73 -3.12
C GLY A 141 6.46 11.40 -3.15
N SER A 142 6.57 10.60 -2.07
CA SER A 142 5.85 9.33 -1.94
C SER A 142 4.33 9.53 -1.95
N LEU A 143 3.82 10.54 -1.25
CA LEU A 143 2.38 10.84 -1.21
C LEU A 143 1.85 11.24 -2.60
N VAL A 144 2.54 12.15 -3.29
CA VAL A 144 2.14 12.59 -4.63
C VAL A 144 2.18 11.44 -5.63
N ASN A 145 3.18 10.56 -5.52
CA ASN A 145 3.26 9.35 -6.33
C ASN A 145 2.12 8.38 -6.04
N GLU A 146 1.71 8.21 -4.78
CA GLU A 146 0.55 7.38 -4.43
C GLU A 146 -0.74 7.96 -5.02
N LEU A 147 -0.95 9.27 -4.92
CA LEU A 147 -2.10 9.94 -5.55
C LEU A 147 -2.12 9.75 -7.07
N GLU A 148 -0.96 9.79 -7.73
CA GLU A 148 -0.82 9.51 -9.17
C GLU A 148 -1.21 8.08 -9.51
N VAL A 149 -0.67 7.11 -8.77
CA VAL A 149 -0.96 5.68 -8.97
C VAL A 149 -2.45 5.42 -8.76
N MET A 150 -3.05 6.00 -7.74
CA MET A 150 -4.50 5.92 -7.50
C MET A 150 -5.28 6.51 -8.67
N ALA A 151 -4.96 7.73 -9.11
CA ALA A 151 -5.68 8.39 -10.20
C ALA A 151 -5.64 7.57 -11.51
N VAL A 152 -4.47 7.05 -11.87
CA VAL A 152 -4.30 6.19 -13.05
C VAL A 152 -5.08 4.88 -12.90
N THR A 153 -5.03 4.27 -11.72
CA THR A 153 -5.76 3.02 -11.43
C THR A 153 -7.27 3.23 -11.56
N GLU A 154 -7.79 4.32 -11.00
CA GLU A 154 -9.20 4.66 -11.10
C GLU A 154 -9.64 4.94 -12.52
N LYS A 155 -8.79 5.61 -13.32
CA LYS A 155 -9.05 5.87 -14.73
C LYS A 155 -9.12 4.57 -15.54
N ILE A 156 -8.28 3.59 -15.21
CA ILE A 156 -8.34 2.25 -15.82
C ILE A 156 -9.65 1.56 -15.46
N LYS A 157 -10.10 1.61 -14.20
CA LYS A 157 -11.39 1.04 -13.76
C LYS A 157 -12.57 1.68 -14.51
N PHE A 158 -12.57 3.01 -14.63
CA PHE A 158 -13.56 3.75 -15.43
C PHE A 158 -13.58 3.30 -16.90
N ASN A 159 -12.42 3.26 -17.55
CA ASN A 159 -12.31 2.86 -18.96
C ASN A 159 -12.71 1.40 -19.21
N ARG A 160 -12.52 0.53 -18.21
CA ARG A 160 -12.96 -0.87 -18.25
C ARG A 160 -14.48 -1.01 -18.05
N GLY A 161 -15.12 0.00 -17.47
CA GLY A 161 -16.54 0.00 -17.14
C GLY A 161 -16.86 -0.69 -15.82
N ASP A 162 -15.93 -0.73 -14.86
CA ASP A 162 -16.17 -1.35 -13.53
C ASP A 162 -17.29 -0.66 -12.72
N TYR A 163 -17.68 0.54 -13.14
CA TYR A 163 -18.65 1.41 -12.46
C TYR A 163 -20.04 1.43 -13.14
N ILE A 164 -20.27 0.60 -14.17
CA ILE A 164 -21.52 0.54 -14.96
C ILE A 164 -22.31 -0.74 -14.66
#